data_AF-W9BX29-F1
#
_entry.id   AF-W9BX29-F1
#
_cell.length_a   1.000
_cell.length_b   1.000
_cell.length_c   1.000
_cell.angle_alpha   90.00
_cell.angle_beta   90.00
_cell.angle_gamma   90.00
#
_symmetry.space_group_name_H-M   'P 1'
#
loop_
_entity.id
_entity.type
_entity.pdbx_description
1 polymer ?
#
loop_
_entity_poly.entity_id
_entity_poly.type
_entity_poly.pdbx_seq_one_letter_code
_entity_poly.pdbx_strand_id
1 'polypeptide(L)'
;MREPGLKTRLLGHPITFVGTFGLLALTGYGAIIQPSTFWLTIGAVLAMQQVSRAHDAMREYQAWKQEWDSMDDLPPRQRTKRPRWLDLLIAAGVLLGFLAYEGQLASGQVAGIALLALLAFALFAGMRALLRRGSPAKRARKATPVAVCVTHPLLRVPGMQQAYGALPPHCWQVLDHDD
;
A
#
# COMPACT_ATOMS: atom_id res chain seq x y z
N MET A 1 14.75 -5.90 2.73
CA MET A 1 14.06 -5.71 1.44
C MET A 1 14.87 -4.73 0.59
N ARG A 2 14.99 -4.88 -0.74
CA ARG A 2 15.72 -3.89 -1.57
C ARG A 2 14.91 -2.59 -1.71
N GLU A 3 15.59 -1.46 -1.78
CA GLU A 3 14.95 -0.16 -2.00
C GLU A 3 14.25 -0.14 -3.38
N PRO A 4 12.99 0.31 -3.46
CA PRO A 4 12.28 0.40 -4.72
C PRO A 4 12.96 1.43 -5.62
N GLY A 5 13.12 1.10 -6.90
CA GLY A 5 13.72 1.99 -7.89
C GLY A 5 12.95 3.31 -8.06
N LEU A 6 13.61 4.32 -8.64
CA LEU A 6 13.06 5.66 -8.86
C LEU A 6 11.69 5.63 -9.58
N LYS A 7 11.52 4.76 -10.58
CA LYS A 7 10.26 4.59 -11.30
C LYS A 7 9.11 4.19 -10.37
N THR A 8 9.33 3.21 -9.51
CA THR A 8 8.33 2.74 -8.55
C THR A 8 8.00 3.80 -7.51
N ARG A 9 9.00 4.59 -7.07
CA ARG A 9 8.77 5.72 -6.16
C ARG A 9 7.91 6.82 -6.78
N LEU A 10 8.19 7.17 -8.03
CA LEU A 10 7.43 8.18 -8.75
C LEU A 10 5.99 7.72 -9.00
N LEU A 11 5.82 6.48 -9.49
CA LEU A 11 4.49 5.93 -9.79
C LEU A 11 3.67 5.63 -8.53
N GLY A 12 4.31 5.16 -7.45
CA GLY A 12 3.66 4.83 -6.19
C GLY A 12 3.24 6.05 -5.36
N HIS A 13 3.58 7.27 -5.81
CA HIS A 13 3.22 8.51 -5.15
C HIS A 13 1.68 8.67 -5.08
N PRO A 14 1.11 9.20 -3.98
CA PRO A 14 -0.34 9.38 -3.88
C PRO A 14 -0.90 10.33 -4.96
N ILE A 15 -0.13 11.34 -5.38
CA ILE A 15 -0.55 12.29 -6.42
C ILE A 15 -0.69 11.59 -7.78
N THR A 16 0.26 10.74 -8.16
CA THR A 16 0.17 9.98 -9.42
C THR A 16 -1.02 9.03 -9.38
N PHE A 17 -1.27 8.37 -8.25
CA PHE A 17 -2.45 7.51 -8.07
C PHE A 17 -3.77 8.27 -8.29
N VAL A 18 -3.94 9.43 -7.65
CA VAL A 18 -5.14 10.28 -7.81
C VAL A 18 -5.26 10.77 -9.25
N GLY A 19 -4.16 11.19 -9.88
CA GLY A 19 -4.15 11.62 -11.27
C GLY A 19 -4.56 10.52 -12.24
N THR A 20 -4.01 9.31 -12.11
CA THR A 20 -4.41 8.17 -12.95
C THR A 20 -5.83 7.71 -12.69
N PHE A 21 -6.31 7.80 -11.45
CA PHE A 21 -7.70 7.49 -11.14
C PHE A 21 -8.67 8.50 -11.78
N GLY A 22 -8.35 9.80 -11.71
CA GLY A 22 -9.13 10.84 -12.37
C GLY A 22 -9.15 10.67 -13.89
N LEU A 23 -8.00 10.36 -14.50
CA LEU A 23 -7.91 10.06 -15.94
C LEU A 23 -8.77 8.84 -16.32
N LEU A 24 -8.73 7.77 -15.52
CA LEU A 24 -9.56 6.59 -15.74
C LEU A 24 -11.05 6.90 -15.61
N ALA A 25 -11.45 7.70 -14.62
CA ALA A 25 -12.85 8.09 -14.45
C ALA A 25 -13.35 8.92 -15.64
N LEU A 26 -12.55 9.90 -16.08
CA LEU A 26 -12.88 10.79 -17.19
C LEU A 26 -12.96 10.03 -18.52
N THR A 27 -11.97 9.20 -18.82
CA THR A 27 -11.97 8.38 -20.05
C THR A 27 -13.06 7.32 -20.02
N GLY A 28 -13.29 6.67 -18.87
CA GLY A 28 -14.37 5.69 -18.70
C GLY A 28 -15.76 6.29 -18.90
N TYR A 29 -15.99 7.52 -18.42
CA TYR A 29 -17.21 8.26 -18.73
C TYR A 29 -17.33 8.57 -20.22
N GLY A 30 -16.23 9.07 -20.82
CA GLY A 30 -16.15 9.31 -22.26
C GLY A 30 -16.54 8.09 -23.08
N ALA A 31 -16.10 6.88 -22.70
CA ALA A 31 -16.39 5.66 -23.44
C ALA A 31 -17.87 5.27 -23.45
N ILE A 32 -18.65 5.73 -22.46
CA ILE A 32 -20.09 5.52 -22.41
C ILE A 32 -20.80 6.45 -23.42
N ILE A 33 -20.34 7.68 -23.58
CA ILE A 33 -20.95 8.66 -24.49
C ILE A 33 -20.45 8.49 -25.93
N GLN A 34 -19.16 8.26 -26.09
CA GLN A 34 -18.46 8.24 -27.37
C GLN A 34 -17.65 6.94 -27.52
N PRO A 35 -18.10 6.00 -28.37
CA PRO A 35 -17.41 4.72 -28.58
C PRO A 35 -15.94 4.85 -28.99
N SER A 36 -15.56 5.97 -29.63
CA SER A 36 -14.18 6.26 -30.05
C SER A 36 -13.18 6.37 -28.89
N THR A 37 -13.64 6.69 -27.67
CA THR A 37 -12.78 6.82 -26.48
C THR A 37 -12.55 5.50 -25.73
N PHE A 38 -13.11 4.39 -26.22
CA PHE A 38 -12.94 3.07 -25.62
C PHE A 38 -11.46 2.66 -25.50
N TRP A 39 -10.66 2.90 -26.54
CA TRP A 39 -9.23 2.57 -26.54
C TRP A 39 -8.43 3.39 -25.51
N LEU A 40 -8.80 4.66 -25.29
CA LEU A 40 -8.20 5.49 -24.25
C LEU A 40 -8.51 4.95 -22.85
N THR A 41 -9.73 4.46 -22.64
CA THR A 41 -10.13 3.84 -21.38
C THR A 41 -9.31 2.59 -21.08
N ILE A 42 -9.09 1.72 -22.09
CA ILE A 42 -8.20 0.56 -21.92
C ILE A 42 -6.79 1.01 -21.52
N GLY A 43 -6.23 2.03 -22.18
CA GLY A 43 -4.93 2.60 -21.82
C GLY A 43 -4.88 3.10 -20.37
N ALA A 44 -5.93 3.80 -19.92
CA ALA A 44 -6.05 4.29 -18.55
C ALA A 44 -6.15 3.15 -17.53
N VAL A 45 -6.87 2.06 -17.83
CA VAL A 45 -6.97 0.87 -16.96
C VAL A 45 -5.59 0.23 -16.78
N LEU A 46 -4.83 0.05 -17.87
CA LEU A 46 -3.48 -0.53 -17.81
C LEU A 46 -2.52 0.38 -17.02
N ALA A 47 -2.59 1.70 -17.22
CA ALA A 47 -1.81 2.65 -16.44
C ALA A 47 -2.14 2.57 -14.94
N MET A 48 -3.43 2.53 -14.60
CA MET A 48 -3.91 2.39 -13.22
C MET A 48 -3.43 1.08 -12.58
N GLN A 49 -3.41 -0.02 -13.33
CA GLN A 49 -2.89 -1.30 -12.85
C GLN A 49 -1.40 -1.20 -12.48
N GLN A 50 -0.58 -0.56 -13.33
CA GLN A 50 0.85 -0.35 -13.07
C GLN A 50 1.07 0.55 -11.84
N VAL A 51 0.32 1.64 -11.74
CA VAL A 51 0.37 2.56 -10.59
C VAL A 51 -0.07 1.86 -9.29
N SER A 52 -1.11 1.02 -9.33
CA SER A 52 -1.53 0.23 -8.17
C SER A 52 -0.43 -0.73 -7.71
N ARG A 53 0.22 -1.44 -8.63
CA ARG A 53 1.34 -2.34 -8.29
C ARG A 53 2.51 -1.57 -7.67
N ALA A 54 2.87 -0.43 -8.24
CA ALA A 54 3.95 0.41 -7.70
C ALA A 54 3.59 0.96 -6.31
N HIS A 55 2.34 1.36 -6.10
CA HIS A 55 1.85 1.86 -4.82
C HIS A 55 1.87 0.77 -3.74
N ASP A 56 1.42 -0.44 -4.06
CA ASP A 56 1.44 -1.56 -3.10
C ASP A 56 2.88 -1.96 -2.75
N ALA A 57 3.80 -2.00 -3.72
CA ALA A 57 5.22 -2.24 -3.47
C ALA A 57 5.84 -1.15 -2.57
N MET A 58 5.48 0.11 -2.77
CA MET A 58 5.95 1.20 -1.93
C MET A 58 5.39 1.11 -0.50
N ARG A 59 4.13 0.70 -0.33
CA ARG A 59 3.53 0.45 1.00
C ARG A 59 4.22 -0.68 1.73
N GLU A 60 4.53 -1.77 1.03
CA GLU A 60 5.23 -2.92 1.62
C GLU A 60 6.64 -2.51 2.07
N TYR A 61 7.38 -1.78 1.22
CA TYR A 61 8.68 -1.23 1.59
C TYR A 61 8.60 -0.29 2.80
N GLN A 62 7.58 0.59 2.87
CA GLN A 62 7.39 1.48 4.00
C GLN A 62 7.06 0.74 5.30
N ALA A 63 6.27 -0.33 5.22
CA ALA A 63 5.94 -1.17 6.36
C ALA A 63 7.19 -1.90 6.88
N TRP A 64 7.93 -2.57 5.97
CA TRP A 64 9.20 -3.20 6.30
C TRP A 64 10.20 -2.20 6.91
N LYS A 65 10.33 -1.01 6.31
CA LYS A 65 11.22 0.03 6.82
C LYS A 65 10.79 0.51 8.20
N GLN A 66 9.49 0.63 8.46
CA GLN A 66 8.97 1.01 9.76
C GLN A 66 9.27 -0.05 10.82
N GLU A 67 9.14 -1.33 10.50
CA GLU A 67 9.52 -2.44 11.38
C GLU A 67 11.03 -2.43 11.65
N TRP A 68 11.84 -2.21 10.62
CA TRP A 68 13.30 -2.11 10.75
C TRP A 68 13.73 -0.92 11.59
N ASP A 69 13.18 0.27 11.31
CA ASP A 69 13.45 1.50 12.06
C ASP A 69 12.98 1.38 13.52
N SER A 70 12.03 0.48 13.83
CA SER A 70 11.57 0.23 15.21
C SER A 70 12.48 -0.69 16.03
N MET A 71 13.44 -1.36 15.38
CA MET A 71 14.47 -2.16 16.06
C MET A 71 15.72 -1.36 16.42
N ASP A 72 15.82 -0.12 15.93
CA ASP A 72 16.93 0.78 16.26
C ASP A 72 16.64 1.47 17.60
N ASP A 73 17.64 1.59 18.48
CA ASP A 73 17.49 2.25 19.80
C ASP A 73 17.31 3.78 19.69
N LEU A 74 17.35 4.31 18.47
CA LEU A 74 17.12 5.71 18.20
C LEU A 74 15.65 6.08 18.48
N PRO A 75 15.40 7.22 19.15
CA PRO A 75 14.03 7.69 19.38
C PRO A 75 13.31 7.81 18.04
N PRO A 76 12.06 7.32 17.94
CA PRO A 76 11.35 7.28 16.67
C PRO A 76 11.27 8.69 16.09
N ARG A 77 11.88 8.88 14.91
CA ARG A 77 11.73 10.13 14.16
C ARG A 77 10.24 10.34 13.94
N GLN A 78 9.65 11.29 14.66
CA GLN A 78 8.25 11.63 14.51
C GLN A 78 8.04 12.05 13.06
N ARG A 79 7.52 11.14 12.24
CA ARG A 79 7.01 11.51 10.92
C ARG A 79 5.90 12.52 11.19
N THR A 80 6.09 13.76 10.77
CA THR A 80 5.05 14.78 10.73
C THR A 80 3.87 14.18 9.98
N LYS A 81 2.88 13.68 10.72
CA LYS A 81 1.68 13.09 10.14
C LYS A 81 0.99 14.24 9.45
N ARG A 82 0.96 14.20 8.11
CA ARG A 82 0.15 15.14 7.34
C ARG A 82 -1.27 15.07 7.91
N PRO A 83 -1.86 16.19 8.31
CA PRO A 83 -3.13 16.14 8.99
C PRO A 83 -4.23 15.76 7.99
N ARG A 84 -5.13 14.85 8.39
CA ARG A 84 -6.15 14.25 7.52
C ARG A 84 -7.07 15.27 6.84
N TRP A 85 -7.25 16.45 7.44
CA TRP A 85 -8.04 17.54 6.85
C TRP A 85 -7.42 18.08 5.56
N LEU A 86 -6.10 18.00 5.41
CA LEU A 86 -5.39 18.48 4.22
C LEU A 86 -5.66 17.55 3.02
N ASP A 87 -5.77 16.24 3.27
CA ASP A 87 -6.21 15.28 2.25
C ASP A 87 -7.69 15.49 1.87
N LEU A 88 -8.55 15.80 2.85
CA LEU A 88 -9.95 16.18 2.61
C LEU A 88 -10.07 17.47 1.78
N LEU A 89 -9.26 18.49 2.06
CA LEU A 89 -9.25 19.72 1.27
C LEU A 89 -8.77 19.50 -0.16
N ILE A 90 -7.77 18.63 -0.36
CA ILE A 90 -7.33 18.28 -1.72
C ILE A 90 -8.43 17.52 -2.46
N ALA A 91 -9.07 16.55 -1.80
CA ALA A 91 -10.19 15.82 -2.38
C ALA A 91 -11.37 16.75 -2.71
N ALA A 92 -11.72 17.66 -1.79
CA ALA A 92 -12.76 18.66 -1.99
C ALA A 92 -12.39 19.66 -3.10
N GLY A 93 -11.14 20.10 -3.17
CA GLY A 93 -10.66 21.00 -4.22
C GLY A 93 -10.68 20.36 -5.61
N VAL A 94 -10.28 19.09 -5.73
CA VAL A 94 -10.40 18.32 -6.97
C VAL A 94 -11.87 18.14 -7.37
N LEU A 95 -12.74 17.82 -6.41
CA LEU A 95 -14.18 17.68 -6.65
C LEU A 95 -14.81 19.00 -7.09
N LEU A 96 -14.51 20.11 -6.39
CA LEU A 96 -15.02 21.44 -6.72
C LEU A 96 -14.48 21.95 -8.05
N GLY A 97 -13.19 21.72 -8.36
CA GLY A 97 -12.62 22.06 -9.65
C GLY A 97 -13.26 21.27 -10.80
N PHE A 98 -13.56 19.99 -10.56
CA PHE A 98 -14.31 19.15 -11.50
C PHE A 98 -15.73 19.67 -11.70
N LEU A 99 -16.46 19.98 -10.62
CA LEU A 99 -17.81 20.54 -10.68
C LEU A 99 -17.85 21.93 -11.34
N ALA A 100 -16.83 22.76 -11.14
CA ALA A 100 -16.73 24.08 -11.75
C ALA A 100 -16.46 23.99 -13.27
N TYR A 101 -15.65 23.03 -13.70
CA TYR A 101 -15.43 22.72 -15.12
C TYR A 101 -16.72 22.19 -15.78
N GLU A 102 -17.42 21.29 -15.11
CA GLU A 102 -18.70 20.71 -15.54
C GLU A 102 -19.88 21.69 -15.44
N GLY A 103 -19.81 22.75 -14.63
CA GLY A 103 -20.87 23.76 -14.52
C GLY A 103 -21.14 24.54 -15.81
N GLN A 104 -20.26 24.43 -16.81
CA GLN A 104 -20.51 24.91 -18.18
C GLN A 104 -21.28 23.91 -19.06
N LEU A 105 -21.38 22.64 -18.65
CA LEU A 105 -22.14 21.58 -19.30
C LEU A 105 -23.51 21.44 -18.61
N ALA A 106 -24.58 21.27 -19.39
CA ALA A 106 -25.96 21.27 -18.92
C ALA A 106 -26.18 20.38 -17.68
N SER A 107 -26.90 20.91 -16.69
CA SER A 107 -27.04 20.43 -15.29
C SER A 107 -27.35 18.94 -15.07
N GLY A 108 -27.81 18.21 -16.09
CA GLY A 108 -28.08 16.77 -16.01
C GLY A 108 -26.84 15.88 -16.12
N GLN A 109 -25.77 16.32 -16.81
CA GLN A 109 -24.57 15.49 -17.02
C GLN A 109 -23.68 15.43 -15.79
N VAL A 110 -23.58 16.55 -15.06
CA VAL A 110 -22.82 16.68 -13.80
C VAL A 110 -23.26 15.65 -12.75
N ALA A 111 -24.57 15.48 -12.58
CA ALA A 111 -25.13 14.51 -11.65
C ALA A 111 -24.78 13.06 -12.04
N GLY A 112 -24.80 12.76 -13.34
CA GLY A 112 -24.41 11.45 -13.86
C GLY A 112 -22.93 11.13 -13.60
N ILE A 113 -22.04 12.10 -13.81
CA ILE A 113 -20.61 11.88 -13.61
C ILE A 113 -20.26 11.78 -12.12
N ALA A 114 -20.86 12.63 -11.27
CA ALA A 114 -20.67 12.55 -9.83
C ALA A 114 -21.14 11.18 -9.28
N LEU A 115 -22.29 10.68 -9.76
CA LEU A 115 -22.80 9.36 -9.41
C LEU A 115 -21.85 8.25 -9.88
N LEU A 116 -21.37 8.30 -11.12
CA LEU A 116 -20.43 7.31 -11.67
C LEU A 116 -19.08 7.32 -10.94
N ALA A 117 -18.56 8.49 -10.58
CA ALA A 117 -17.34 8.62 -9.79
C ALA A 117 -17.52 8.04 -8.37
N LEU A 118 -18.65 8.33 -7.72
CA LEU A 118 -19.00 7.73 -6.42
C LEU A 118 -19.14 6.21 -6.52
N LEU A 119 -19.78 5.70 -7.58
CA LEU A 119 -20.01 4.28 -7.79
C LEU A 119 -18.71 3.54 -8.13
N ALA A 120 -17.83 4.13 -8.95
CA ALA A 120 -16.49 3.64 -9.21
C ALA A 120 -15.62 3.64 -7.95
N PHE A 121 -15.70 4.69 -7.13
CA PHE A 121 -15.01 4.76 -5.84
C PHE A 121 -15.52 3.69 -4.87
N ALA A 122 -16.84 3.52 -4.77
CA ALA A 122 -17.47 2.51 -3.93
C ALA A 122 -17.11 1.09 -4.38
N LEU A 123 -17.15 0.80 -5.68
CA LEU A 123 -16.70 -0.48 -6.25
C LEU A 123 -15.22 -0.72 -5.99
N PHE A 124 -14.38 0.29 -6.18
CA PHE A 124 -12.94 0.16 -5.92
C PHE A 124 -12.66 -0.08 -4.43
N ALA A 125 -13.33 0.65 -3.53
CA ALA A 125 -13.22 0.47 -2.09
C ALA A 125 -13.74 -0.91 -1.65
N GLY A 126 -14.89 -1.35 -2.18
CA GLY A 126 -15.50 -2.65 -1.92
C GLY A 126 -14.62 -3.81 -2.41
N MET A 127 -14.08 -3.69 -3.63
CA MET A 127 -13.13 -4.66 -4.19
C MET A 127 -11.85 -4.70 -3.36
N ARG A 128 -11.31 -3.54 -2.94
CA ARG A 128 -10.16 -3.49 -2.02
C ARG A 128 -10.47 -4.11 -0.66
N ALA A 129 -11.67 -3.90 -0.13
CA ALA A 129 -12.12 -4.51 1.12
C ALA A 129 -12.26 -6.04 0.98
N LEU A 130 -12.77 -6.53 -0.15
CA LEU A 130 -12.83 -7.97 -0.46
C LEU A 130 -11.43 -8.57 -0.62
N LEU A 131 -10.53 -7.91 -1.34
CA LEU A 131 -9.15 -8.36 -1.52
C LEU A 131 -8.35 -8.32 -0.21
N ARG A 132 -8.60 -7.30 0.63
CA ARG A 132 -8.01 -7.20 1.98
C ARG A 132 -8.66 -8.14 2.99
N ARG A 133 -9.86 -8.63 2.73
CA ARG A 133 -10.46 -9.79 3.43
C ARG A 133 -9.75 -11.10 3.12
N GLY A 134 -8.68 -11.07 2.32
CA GLY A 134 -7.66 -12.12 2.26
C GLY A 134 -7.19 -12.51 3.67
N SER A 135 -7.84 -13.56 4.19
CA SER A 135 -7.74 -14.21 5.48
C SER A 135 -6.63 -13.72 6.42
N PRO A 136 -6.96 -13.13 7.60
CA PRO A 136 -5.99 -12.98 8.69
C PRO A 136 -5.30 -14.31 9.05
N ALA A 137 -5.89 -15.47 8.73
CA ALA A 137 -5.25 -16.77 8.90
C ALA A 137 -4.03 -16.98 7.97
N LYS A 138 -3.94 -16.29 6.82
CA LYS A 138 -2.72 -16.27 6.00
C LYS A 138 -1.64 -15.37 6.60
N ARG A 139 -2.02 -14.32 7.35
CA ARG A 139 -1.07 -13.47 8.08
C ARG A 139 -0.51 -14.17 9.31
N ALA A 140 -1.35 -14.92 10.04
CA ALA A 140 -0.92 -15.75 11.16
C ALA A 140 0.03 -16.88 10.71
N ARG A 141 -0.18 -17.48 9.53
CA ARG A 141 0.73 -18.50 8.97
C ARG A 141 2.10 -17.97 8.50
N LYS A 142 2.31 -16.65 8.44
CA LYS A 142 3.62 -16.05 8.10
C LYS A 142 4.51 -15.77 9.32
N ALA A 143 4.02 -15.99 10.54
CA ALA A 143 4.88 -16.25 11.69
C ALA A 143 5.43 -17.68 11.59
N THR A 144 6.09 -18.01 10.48
CA THR A 144 6.98 -19.16 10.45
C THR A 144 8.09 -18.86 11.47
N PRO A 145 8.33 -19.72 12.48
CA PRO A 145 9.55 -19.62 13.28
C PRO A 145 10.70 -19.53 12.28
N VAL A 146 11.60 -18.57 12.48
CA VAL A 146 12.72 -18.30 11.58
C VAL A 146 13.48 -19.61 11.38
N ALA A 147 13.18 -20.34 10.31
CA ALA A 147 13.90 -21.52 9.92
C ALA A 147 15.22 -20.99 9.37
N VAL A 148 16.27 -21.08 10.17
CA VAL A 148 17.63 -20.78 9.74
C VAL A 148 18.00 -21.83 8.69
N CYS A 149 17.69 -21.54 7.43
CA CYS A 149 18.06 -22.38 6.30
C CYS A 149 19.56 -22.20 6.03
N VAL A 150 20.41 -22.88 6.81
CA VAL A 150 21.80 -23.10 6.41
C VAL A 150 21.79 -24.25 5.43
N THR A 151 21.92 -23.96 4.13
CA THR A 151 21.80 -24.96 3.04
C THR A 151 22.85 -26.07 3.17
N HIS A 152 24.01 -25.74 3.71
CA HIS A 152 25.01 -26.68 4.19
C HIS A 152 25.66 -26.09 5.43
N PRO A 153 25.36 -26.58 6.65
CA PRO A 153 26.09 -26.16 7.82
C PRO A 153 27.54 -26.63 7.67
N LEU A 154 28.44 -25.69 7.32
CA LEU A 154 29.88 -25.93 7.27
C LEU A 154 30.44 -26.34 8.64
N LEU A 155 29.69 -26.06 9.71
CA LEU A 155 29.99 -26.40 11.08
C LEU A 155 28.80 -27.14 11.69
N ARG A 156 29.07 -28.23 12.40
CA ARG A 156 28.05 -29.03 13.10
C ARG A 156 27.35 -28.13 14.12
N VAL A 157 26.05 -27.89 13.94
CA VAL A 157 25.25 -27.10 14.87
C VAL A 157 25.17 -27.88 16.20
N PRO A 158 25.57 -27.30 17.34
CA PRO A 158 25.49 -27.99 18.63
C PRO A 158 24.04 -28.28 18.98
N GLY A 159 23.81 -29.44 19.61
CA GLY A 159 22.48 -29.77 20.13
C GLY A 159 22.06 -28.76 21.21
N MET A 160 20.75 -28.66 21.47
CA MET A 160 20.21 -27.69 22.45
C MET A 160 20.92 -27.78 23.81
N GLN A 161 21.15 -29.00 24.32
CA GLN A 161 21.89 -29.22 25.56
C GLN A 161 23.34 -28.71 25.52
N GLN A 162 24.04 -28.84 24.39
CA GLN A 162 25.39 -28.29 24.24
C GLN A 162 25.38 -26.76 24.18
N ALA A 163 24.37 -26.17 23.54
CA ALA A 163 24.20 -24.72 23.53
C ALA A 163 23.96 -24.18 24.95
N TYR A 164 23.09 -24.83 25.73
CA TYR A 164 22.87 -24.45 27.12
C TYR A 164 24.10 -24.70 28.01
N GLY A 165 24.79 -25.83 27.83
CA GLY A 165 26.02 -26.13 28.57
C GLY A 165 27.20 -25.20 28.24
N ALA A 166 27.18 -24.56 27.07
CA ALA A 166 28.21 -23.60 26.65
C ALA A 166 27.89 -22.15 27.07
N LEU A 167 26.74 -21.88 27.69
CA LEU A 167 26.39 -20.54 28.15
C LEU A 167 27.30 -20.11 29.31
N PRO A 168 27.87 -18.90 29.25
CA PRO A 168 28.61 -18.33 30.38
C PRO A 168 27.73 -18.24 31.64
N PRO A 169 28.34 -18.31 32.86
CA PRO A 169 27.60 -18.27 34.12
C PRO A 169 26.65 -17.08 34.28
N HIS A 170 26.98 -15.92 33.72
CA HIS A 170 26.16 -14.71 33.81
C HIS A 170 24.87 -14.78 32.99
N CYS A 171 24.77 -15.66 31.99
CA CYS A 171 23.56 -15.82 31.19
C CYS A 171 22.47 -16.61 31.92
N TRP A 172 22.84 -17.45 32.89
CA TRP A 172 21.88 -18.23 33.69
C TRP A 172 21.02 -17.34 34.58
N GLN A 173 21.59 -16.24 35.09
CA GLN A 173 20.86 -15.28 35.94
C GLN A 173 19.67 -14.61 35.23
N VAL A 174 19.72 -14.51 33.90
CA VAL A 174 18.64 -13.94 33.10
C VAL A 174 17.53 -14.97 32.84
N LEU A 175 17.89 -16.25 32.73
CA LEU A 175 16.94 -17.35 32.51
C LEU A 175 16.15 -17.70 33.77
N ASP A 176 16.76 -17.54 34.95
CA ASP A 176 16.12 -17.81 36.24
C ASP A 176 15.14 -16.70 36.69
N HIS A 177 14.89 -15.66 35.88
CA HIS A 177 14.00 -14.53 36.21
C HIS A 177 12.59 -14.60 35.59
N ASP A 178 12.31 -15.62 34.78
CA ASP A 178 11.04 -15.77 34.06
C ASP A 178 10.10 -16.86 34.65
N ASP A 179 10.43 -17.42 35.82
CA ASP A 179 9.56 -18.29 36.65
C ASP A 179 8.97 -17.52 37.86
#